data_AF-A0A060XWD5-F1
#
_entry.id   AF-A0A060XWD5-F1
#
_cell.length_a   1.000
_cell.length_b   1.000
_cell.length_c   1.000
_cell.angle_alpha   90.00
_cell.angle_beta   90.00
_cell.angle_gamma   90.00
#
_symmetry.space_group_name_H-M   'P 1'
#
loop_
_entity.id
_entity.type
_entity.pdbx_description
1 polymer ?
#
loop_
_entity_poly.entity_id
_entity_poly.type
_entity_poly.pdbx_seq_one_letter_code
_entity_poly.pdbx_strand_id
1 'polypeptide(L)'
;MGAWCVKAWRVLASPPRFTKVPVDQIGVSGGVVSFVCQATGDPKPRVSWNKKGKKVNSQRIETIEFDEGAGAVLRIQPLRAPRDENIYECVAENSEGEVNVNAKLSIIRGESLDGA
;
A
#
# COMPACT_ATOMS: atom_id res chain seq x y z
N MET A 1 23.47 21.93 45.87
CA MET A 1 22.51 20.92 45.37
C MET A 1 22.27 21.24 43.90
N GLY A 2 23.06 20.64 43.01
CA GLY A 2 23.08 20.99 41.59
C GLY A 2 21.98 20.27 40.82
N ALA A 3 21.08 21.04 40.22
CA ALA A 3 20.11 20.53 39.26
C ALA A 3 20.83 20.21 37.94
N TRP A 4 21.06 18.92 37.68
CA TRP A 4 21.45 18.46 36.35
C TRP A 4 20.17 18.36 35.52
N CYS A 5 19.87 19.43 34.79
CA CYS A 5 18.84 19.41 33.77
C CYS A 5 19.36 18.51 32.65
N VAL A 6 18.95 17.23 32.63
CA VAL A 6 19.14 16.38 31.46
C VAL A 6 18.28 16.98 30.36
N LYS A 7 18.90 17.74 29.44
CA LYS A 7 18.25 18.11 28.20
C LYS A 7 17.95 16.81 27.45
N ALA A 8 16.72 16.33 27.61
CA ALA A 8 16.16 15.34 26.71
C ALA A 8 16.21 15.96 25.31
N TRP A 9 17.03 15.41 24.43
CA TRP A 9 16.96 15.68 23.01
C TRP A 9 15.57 15.19 22.57
N ARG A 10 14.61 16.09 22.36
CA ARG A 10 13.34 15.71 21.74
C ARG A 10 13.68 15.29 20.32
N VAL A 11 13.55 13.99 20.02
CA VAL A 11 13.37 13.56 18.63
C VAL A 11 12.17 14.35 18.12
N LEU A 12 12.34 15.12 17.05
CA LEU A 12 11.22 15.81 16.43
C LEU A 12 10.39 14.76 15.71
N ALA A 13 9.22 14.46 16.29
CA ALA A 13 8.21 13.65 15.63
C ALA A 13 7.92 14.24 14.24
N SER A 14 7.64 13.36 13.27
CA SER A 14 7.41 13.74 11.88
C SER A 14 6.25 12.97 11.27
N PRO A 15 5.40 13.64 10.46
CA PRO A 15 4.30 12.98 9.77
C PRO A 15 4.82 11.98 8.74
N PRO A 16 3.97 11.02 8.32
CA PRO A 16 4.39 10.03 7.35
C PRO A 16 4.69 10.68 5.99
N ARG A 17 5.70 10.17 5.30
CA ARG A 17 5.98 10.49 3.89
C ARG A 17 6.30 9.22 3.13
N PHE A 18 5.85 9.13 1.88
CA PHE A 18 6.16 7.99 1.04
C PHE A 18 7.63 7.98 0.62
N THR A 19 8.29 6.84 0.79
CA THR A 19 9.61 6.53 0.21
C THR A 19 9.49 5.67 -1.04
N LYS A 20 8.40 4.92 -1.18
CA LYS A 20 7.99 4.24 -2.41
C LYS A 20 6.49 4.40 -2.61
N VAL A 21 6.12 4.92 -3.77
CA VAL A 21 4.73 5.03 -4.20
C VAL A 21 4.40 3.89 -5.17
N PRO A 22 3.17 3.37 -5.13
CA PRO A 22 2.73 2.40 -6.10
C PRO A 22 2.55 3.04 -7.48
N VAL A 23 2.71 2.22 -8.51
CA VAL A 23 2.55 2.63 -9.91
C VAL A 23 1.34 1.94 -10.51
N ASP A 24 0.74 2.58 -11.51
CA ASP A 24 -0.34 1.97 -12.30
C ASP A 24 0.12 0.66 -12.94
N GLN A 25 -0.78 -0.32 -13.01
CA GLN A 25 -0.50 -1.66 -13.49
C GLN A 25 -1.51 -2.09 -14.55
N ILE A 26 -1.00 -2.80 -15.56
CA ILE A 26 -1.81 -3.50 -16.55
C ILE A 26 -1.54 -4.99 -16.39
N GLY A 27 -2.57 -5.73 -15.97
CA GLY A 27 -2.50 -7.18 -15.80
C GLY A 27 -3.25 -7.93 -16.90
N VAL A 28 -3.10 -9.25 -16.91
CA VAL A 28 -3.87 -10.15 -17.77
C VAL A 28 -4.83 -10.98 -16.90
N SER A 29 -6.05 -11.20 -17.37
CA SER A 29 -7.04 -12.05 -16.68
C SER A 29 -6.44 -13.43 -16.37
N GLY A 30 -6.61 -13.91 -15.14
CA GLY A 30 -5.99 -15.14 -14.64
C GLY A 30 -4.55 -14.97 -14.11
N GLY A 31 -3.89 -13.86 -14.46
CA GLY A 31 -2.51 -13.55 -14.05
C GLY A 31 -2.40 -13.00 -12.62
N VAL A 32 -1.29 -12.31 -12.36
CA VAL A 32 -0.97 -11.71 -11.07
C VAL A 32 -0.45 -10.29 -11.24
N VAL A 33 -0.80 -9.42 -10.31
CA VAL A 33 -0.21 -8.08 -10.16
C VAL A 33 0.19 -7.87 -8.71
N SER A 34 1.21 -7.03 -8.48
CA SER A 34 1.64 -6.60 -7.16
C SER A 34 1.87 -5.09 -7.14
N PHE A 35 1.28 -4.39 -6.19
CA PHE A 35 1.56 -2.99 -5.90
C PHE A 35 2.44 -2.89 -4.67
N VAL A 36 3.42 -1.99 -4.68
CA VAL A 36 4.36 -1.81 -3.56
C VAL A 36 4.23 -0.39 -3.04
N CYS A 37 4.15 -0.25 -1.73
CA CYS A 37 4.12 1.03 -1.06
C CYS A 37 4.98 0.99 0.20
N GLN A 38 5.70 2.08 0.47
CA GLN A 38 6.54 2.22 1.67
C GLN A 38 6.55 3.69 2.11
N ALA A 39 6.52 3.89 3.42
CA ALA A 39 6.56 5.20 4.04
C ALA A 39 7.59 5.24 5.16
N THR A 40 7.88 6.44 5.63
CA THR A 40 8.73 6.71 6.79
C THR A 40 8.18 7.90 7.56
N GLY A 41 8.51 8.00 8.83
CA GLY A 41 7.99 9.00 9.77
C GLY A 41 8.45 8.63 11.18
N ASP A 42 8.19 9.52 12.14
CA ASP A 42 8.48 9.28 13.55
C ASP A 42 7.29 9.73 14.41
N PRO A 43 6.55 8.83 15.08
CA PRO A 43 6.75 7.38 15.14
C PRO A 43 6.66 6.68 13.78
N LYS A 44 7.25 5.48 13.66
CA LYS A 44 7.24 4.70 12.42
C LYS A 44 5.79 4.48 11.94
N PRO A 45 5.44 4.82 10.68
CA PRO A 45 4.07 4.73 10.21
C PRO A 45 3.66 3.29 9.92
N ARG A 46 2.35 3.04 9.96
CA ARG A 46 1.74 1.79 9.51
C ARG A 46 1.14 1.99 8.12
N VAL A 47 1.49 1.12 7.19
CA VAL A 47 1.01 1.12 5.81
C VAL A 47 -0.14 0.13 5.65
N SER A 48 -1.19 0.53 4.94
CA SER A 48 -2.33 -0.33 4.62
C SER A 48 -2.88 -0.05 3.22
N TRP A 49 -3.69 -0.99 2.72
CA TRP A 49 -4.26 -0.95 1.38
C TRP A 49 -5.79 -0.92 1.42
N ASN A 50 -6.36 0.02 0.67
CA ASN A 50 -7.79 0.23 0.51
C ASN A 50 -8.21 0.10 -0.96
N LYS A 51 -9.46 -0.34 -1.16
CA LYS A 51 -10.18 -0.34 -2.45
C LYS A 51 -11.53 0.32 -2.23
N LYS A 52 -11.79 1.42 -2.93
CA LYS A 52 -13.02 2.23 -2.77
C LYS A 52 -13.24 2.67 -1.30
N GLY A 53 -12.17 3.10 -0.63
CA GLY A 53 -12.21 3.53 0.78
C GLY A 53 -12.48 2.42 1.80
N LYS A 54 -12.46 1.14 1.39
CA LYS A 54 -12.61 -0.02 2.29
C LYS A 54 -11.34 -0.86 2.25
N LYS A 55 -10.96 -1.40 3.41
CA LYS A 55 -9.83 -2.33 3.51
C LYS A 55 -10.01 -3.49 2.54
N VAL A 56 -8.97 -3.79 1.78
CA VAL A 56 -9.03 -4.88 0.80
C VAL A 56 -9.06 -6.22 1.55
N ASN A 57 -10.13 -6.99 1.38
CA ASN A 57 -10.26 -8.31 1.99
C ASN A 57 -10.88 -9.30 1.00
N SER A 58 -10.08 -10.26 0.53
CA SER A 58 -10.51 -11.36 -0.32
C SER A 58 -9.47 -12.48 -0.25
N GLN A 59 -9.87 -13.75 -0.35
CA GLN A 59 -8.94 -14.89 -0.40
C GLN A 59 -7.89 -14.80 -1.52
N ARG A 60 -8.18 -14.03 -2.59
CA ARG A 60 -7.27 -13.80 -3.73
C ARG A 60 -6.34 -12.61 -3.55
N ILE A 61 -6.58 -11.79 -2.52
CA ILE A 61 -5.85 -10.55 -2.29
C ILE A 61 -5.09 -10.67 -0.99
N GLU A 62 -3.78 -10.63 -1.11
CA GLU A 62 -2.86 -10.75 0.00
C GLU A 62 -2.17 -9.41 0.24
N THR A 63 -2.04 -9.01 1.50
CA THR A 63 -1.22 -7.88 1.92
C THR A 63 -0.04 -8.41 2.69
N ILE A 64 1.17 -8.16 2.18
CA ILE A 64 2.43 -8.63 2.77
C ILE A 64 3.13 -7.42 3.37
N GLU A 65 3.08 -7.28 4.68
CA GLU A 65 3.75 -6.20 5.42
C GLU A 65 5.26 -6.47 5.53
N PHE A 66 6.07 -5.42 5.46
CA PHE A 66 7.52 -5.43 5.68
C PHE A 66 7.96 -4.15 6.41
N ASP A 67 9.23 -4.08 6.82
CA ASP A 67 9.76 -2.92 7.57
C ASP A 67 8.90 -2.58 8.81
N GLU A 68 8.54 -3.61 9.59
CA GLU A 68 7.71 -3.48 10.80
C GLU A 68 6.36 -2.78 10.54
N GLY A 69 5.82 -2.93 9.33
CA GLY A 69 4.55 -2.33 8.91
C GLY A 69 4.69 -0.99 8.19
N ALA A 70 5.89 -0.42 8.08
CA ALA A 70 6.15 0.79 7.29
C ALA A 70 6.19 0.56 5.78
N GLY A 71 6.12 -0.69 5.34
CA GLY A 71 5.92 -1.06 3.94
C GLY A 71 4.91 -2.19 3.79
N ALA A 72 4.20 -2.21 2.65
CA ALA A 72 3.30 -3.30 2.32
C ALA A 72 3.22 -3.55 0.80
N VAL A 73 3.16 -4.82 0.42
CA VAL A 73 2.85 -5.27 -0.94
C VAL A 73 1.40 -5.73 -1.01
N LEU A 74 0.62 -5.20 -1.95
CA LEU A 74 -0.71 -5.71 -2.28
C LEU A 74 -0.60 -6.64 -3.49
N ARG A 75 -0.77 -7.94 -3.26
CA ARG A 75 -0.73 -8.97 -4.31
C ARG A 75 -2.14 -9.43 -4.64
N ILE A 76 -2.50 -9.48 -5.92
CA ILE A 76 -3.81 -9.94 -6.39
C ILE A 76 -3.62 -11.10 -7.36
N GLN A 77 -4.11 -12.29 -7.00
CA GLN A 77 -4.00 -13.49 -7.83
C GLN A 77 -5.15 -14.50 -7.55
N PRO A 78 -5.77 -15.11 -8.57
CA PRO A 78 -5.71 -14.73 -9.98
C PRO A 78 -6.50 -13.44 -10.23
N LEU A 79 -6.05 -12.62 -11.19
CA LEU A 79 -6.75 -11.42 -11.65
C LEU A 79 -8.09 -11.74 -12.31
N ARG A 80 -9.14 -10.96 -12.02
CA ARG A 80 -10.49 -11.12 -12.58
C ARG A 80 -11.04 -9.79 -13.10
N ALA A 81 -11.21 -9.67 -14.41
CA ALA A 81 -11.90 -8.54 -15.03
C ALA A 81 -13.44 -8.75 -14.99
N PRO A 82 -14.25 -7.69 -14.79
CA PRO A 82 -13.87 -6.32 -14.42
C PRO A 82 -13.75 -6.11 -12.90
N ARG A 83 -13.94 -7.17 -12.09
CA ARG A 83 -14.05 -7.09 -10.63
C ARG A 83 -12.84 -6.45 -9.95
N ASP A 84 -11.64 -6.80 -10.41
CA ASP A 84 -10.40 -6.33 -9.83
C ASP A 84 -9.95 -4.99 -10.44
N GLU A 85 -10.47 -4.59 -11.60
CA GLU A 85 -10.19 -3.29 -12.21
C GLU A 85 -10.67 -2.17 -11.28
N ASN A 86 -9.72 -1.41 -10.72
CA ASN A 86 -10.00 -0.39 -9.73
C ASN A 86 -8.84 0.56 -9.52
N ILE A 87 -9.11 1.59 -8.72
CA ILE A 87 -8.08 2.40 -8.07
C ILE A 87 -7.87 1.81 -6.68
N TYR A 88 -6.62 1.43 -6.41
CA TYR A 88 -6.15 0.96 -5.13
C TYR A 88 -5.41 2.10 -4.44
N GLU A 89 -5.69 2.28 -3.16
CA GLU A 89 -5.14 3.37 -2.35
C GLU A 89 -4.21 2.77 -1.29
N CYS A 90 -2.98 3.28 -1.26
CA CYS A 90 -2.06 3.03 -0.15
C CYS A 90 -2.20 4.17 0.86
N VAL A 91 -2.40 3.83 2.13
CA VAL A 91 -2.49 4.77 3.25
C VAL A 91 -1.33 4.51 4.21
N ALA A 92 -0.61 5.56 4.60
CA ALA A 92 0.42 5.52 5.62
C ALA A 92 0.05 6.48 6.76
N GLU A 93 0.02 5.96 7.99
CA GLU A 93 -0.49 6.69 9.16
C GLU A 93 0.45 6.53 10.36
N ASN A 94 0.66 7.62 11.11
CA ASN A 94 1.24 7.61 12.46
C ASN A 94 0.52 8.65 13.35
N SER A 95 1.00 8.85 14.59
CA SER A 95 0.38 9.82 15.52
C SER A 95 0.42 11.27 15.05
N GLU A 96 1.31 11.59 14.10
CA GLU A 96 1.50 12.94 13.58
C GLU A 96 0.71 13.22 12.30
N GLY A 97 0.10 12.19 11.69
CA GLY A 97 -0.80 12.37 10.57
C GLY A 97 -0.92 11.16 9.65
N GLU A 98 -1.57 11.40 8.52
CA GLU A 98 -1.90 10.41 7.49
C GLU A 98 -1.58 10.98 6.11
N VAL A 99 -1.05 10.13 5.22
CA VAL A 99 -0.89 10.43 3.79
C VAL A 99 -1.36 9.24 2.96
N ASN A 100 -1.93 9.52 1.79
CA ASN A 100 -2.45 8.50 0.88
C ASN A 100 -1.96 8.71 -0.57
N VAL A 101 -1.88 7.63 -1.34
CA VAL A 101 -1.50 7.64 -2.76
C VAL A 101 -2.23 6.53 -3.52
N ASN A 102 -2.61 6.82 -4.76
CA ASN A 102 -3.44 5.95 -5.60
C ASN A 102 -2.64 5.28 -6.72
N ALA A 103 -3.03 4.06 -7.08
CA ALA A 103 -2.58 3.37 -8.28
C ALA A 103 -3.75 2.63 -8.96
N LYS A 104 -3.82 2.71 -10.28
CA LYS A 104 -4.86 2.09 -11.11
C LYS A 104 -4.47 0.70 -11.57
N LEU A 105 -5.41 -0.24 -11.51
CA LEU A 105 -5.33 -1.56 -12.14
C LEU A 105 -6.26 -1.64 -13.35
N SER A 106 -5.69 -1.95 -14.52
CA SER A 106 -6.42 -2.34 -15.74
C SER A 106 -6.12 -3.79 -16.09
N ILE A 107 -7.08 -4.53 -16.66
CA ILE A 107 -6.92 -5.96 -16.96
C ILE A 107 -7.27 -6.26 -18.42
N ILE A 108 -6.31 -6.79 -19.16
CA ILE A 108 -6.51 -7.31 -20.52
C ILE A 108 -7.11 -8.72 -20.42
N ARG A 109 -8.19 -8.97 -21.16
CA ARG A 109 -8.74 -10.33 -21.35
C ARG A 109 -7.98 -10.96 -22.52
N GLY A 110 -7.43 -12.17 -22.33
CA GLY A 110 -6.91 -12.93 -23.47
C GLY A 110 -8.07 -13.23 -24.42
N GLU A 111 -7.89 -13.01 -25.71
CA GLU A 111 -8.83 -13.49 -26.73
C GLU A 111 -8.96 -15.02 -26.60
N SER A 112 -10.19 -15.48 -26.38
CA SER A 112 -10.54 -16.89 -26.47
C SER A 112 -10.39 -17.34 -27.92
N LEU A 113 -9.33 -18.09 -28.23
CA LEU A 113 -9.16 -18.78 -29.52
C LEU A 113 -9.97 -20.09 -29.59
N ASP A 114 -11.22 -20.07 -29.10
CA ASP A 114 -12.11 -21.24 -29.12
C ASP A 114 -13.20 -21.05 -30.20
N GLY A 115 -12.79 -20.80 -31.44
CA GLY A 115 -13.71 -20.43 -32.52
C GLY A 115 -13.23 -20.73 -33.94
N ALA A 116 -12.48 -21.82 -34.15
CA ALA A 116 -12.20 -22.37 -35.48
C ALA A 116 -12.53 -23.85 -35.54
#